data_AF-A0A7C8EG74-F1
#
_entry.id   AF-A0A7C8EG74-F1
#
_cell.length_a   1.000
_cell.length_b   1.000
_cell.length_c   1.000
_cell.angle_alpha   90.00
_cell.angle_beta   90.00
_cell.angle_gamma   90.00
#
_symmetry.space_group_name_H-M   'P 1'
#
loop_
_entity.id
_entity.type
_entity.pdbx_description
1 polymer ?
#
loop_
_entity_poly.entity_id
_entity_poly.type
_entity_poly.pdbx_seq_one_letter_code
_entity_poly.pdbx_strand_id
1 'polypeptide(L)'
;RLPNIKAVGIKTYYRLYWFLKEALPIFLVAALALFLMNKVGVLAALKVALRPVVEKWFGMPVDVVDAIVLCVARHEAAAGMLIRMADAGKLDVFQCMAAVLLTTIFVPCFANIVAMCKRVGIKTGVAMTLAMNASAFFIVGVFYWVLVFLRGVIS
;
A
#
# COMPACT_ATOMS: atom_id res chain seq x y z
N ARG A 1 0.36 37.91 -21.82
CA ARG A 1 -0.98 37.55 -22.32
C ARG A 1 -1.62 36.65 -21.26
N LEU A 2 -2.43 37.20 -20.35
CA LEU A 2 -3.08 36.37 -19.31
C LEU A 2 -4.16 35.49 -19.96
N PRO A 3 -4.21 34.19 -19.65
CA PRO A 3 -5.25 33.31 -20.17
C PRO A 3 -6.62 33.69 -19.61
N ASN A 4 -7.64 33.64 -20.45
CA ASN A 4 -9.02 33.95 -20.07
C ASN A 4 -9.52 32.91 -19.05
N ILE A 5 -9.73 33.35 -17.80
CA ILE A 5 -10.12 32.53 -16.63
C ILE A 5 -11.37 31.69 -16.92
N LYS A 6 -12.33 32.23 -17.68
CA LYS A 6 -13.56 31.53 -18.10
C LYS A 6 -13.27 30.35 -19.02
N ALA A 7 -12.30 30.49 -19.92
CA ALA A 7 -11.91 29.42 -20.85
C ALA A 7 -11.14 28.30 -20.15
N VAL A 8 -10.34 28.63 -19.12
CA VAL A 8 -9.64 27.65 -18.28
C VAL A 8 -10.65 26.84 -17.46
N GLY A 9 -11.62 27.49 -16.81
CA GLY A 9 -12.65 26.81 -16.02
C GLY A 9 -13.47 25.79 -16.82
N ILE A 10 -13.95 26.16 -18.01
CA ILE A 10 -14.72 25.27 -18.89
C ILE A 10 -13.87 24.08 -19.35
N LYS A 11 -12.61 24.30 -19.75
CA LYS A 11 -11.71 23.20 -20.17
C LYS A 11 -11.36 22.26 -19.03
N THR A 12 -11.14 22.78 -17.83
CA THR A 12 -10.88 21.97 -16.64
C THR A 12 -12.10 21.11 -16.29
N TYR A 13 -13.31 21.69 -16.33
CA TYR A 13 -14.55 20.95 -16.04
C TYR A 13 -14.76 19.79 -17.01
N TYR A 14 -14.64 20.03 -18.32
CA TYR A 14 -14.81 18.97 -19.33
C TYR A 14 -13.79 17.85 -19.18
N ARG A 15 -12.52 18.19 -18.89
CA ARG A 15 -11.47 17.19 -18.66
C ARG A 15 -11.74 16.37 -17.40
N LEU A 16 -12.22 17.00 -16.34
CA LEU A 16 -12.58 16.32 -15.09
C LEU A 16 -13.78 15.40 -15.26
N TYR A 17 -14.84 15.87 -15.94
CA TYR A 17 -16.03 15.06 -16.21
C TYR A 17 -15.69 13.80 -17.02
N TRP A 18 -14.85 13.95 -18.05
CA TRP A 18 -14.39 12.81 -18.86
C TRP A 18 -13.52 11.85 -18.04
N PHE A 19 -12.64 12.37 -17.19
CA PHE A 19 -11.84 11.55 -16.27
C PHE A 19 -12.70 10.77 -15.28
N LEU A 20 -13.71 11.41 -14.68
CA LEU A 20 -14.62 10.76 -13.75
C LEU A 20 -15.40 9.64 -14.44
N LYS A 21 -15.92 9.90 -15.65
CA LYS A 21 -16.69 8.91 -16.41
C LYS A 21 -15.86 7.66 -16.77
N GLU A 22 -14.55 7.81 -17.00
CA GLU A 22 -13.66 6.70 -17.34
C GLU A 22 -13.08 6.00 -16.09
N ALA A 23 -12.72 6.76 -15.05
CA ALA A 23 -12.09 6.23 -13.83
C ALA A 23 -13.09 5.53 -12.90
N LEU A 24 -14.30 6.08 -12.77
CA LEU A 24 -15.35 5.57 -11.89
C LEU A 24 -15.78 4.11 -12.19
N PRO A 25 -15.97 3.67 -13.46
CA PRO A 25 -16.30 2.27 -13.73
C PRO A 25 -15.16 1.31 -13.36
N ILE A 26 -13.90 1.72 -13.55
CA ILE A 26 -12.74 0.91 -13.17
C ILE A 26 -12.66 0.78 -11.64
N PHE A 27 -12.90 1.89 -10.94
CA PHE A 27 -12.96 1.92 -9.48
C PHE A 27 -14.08 1.03 -8.94
N LEU A 28 -15.26 1.05 -9.55
CA LEU A 28 -16.40 0.22 -9.13
C LEU A 28 -16.09 -1.28 -9.26
N VAL A 29 -15.48 -1.68 -10.37
CA VAL A 29 -15.03 -3.07 -10.59
C VAL A 29 -13.99 -3.47 -9.56
N ALA A 30 -13.03 -2.60 -9.27
CA ALA A 30 -12.02 -2.86 -8.24
C ALA A 30 -12.65 -2.97 -6.84
N ALA A 31 -13.57 -2.09 -6.47
CA ALA A 31 -14.25 -2.15 -5.18
C ALA A 31 -15.08 -3.43 -5.02
N LEU A 32 -15.82 -3.82 -6.07
CA LEU A 32 -16.58 -5.08 -6.08
C LEU A 32 -15.66 -6.31 -5.96
N ALA A 33 -14.59 -6.35 -6.74
CA ALA A 33 -13.63 -7.45 -6.67
C ALA A 33 -12.93 -7.51 -5.30
N LEU A 34 -12.58 -6.37 -4.70
CA LEU A 34 -12.03 -6.31 -3.35
C LEU A 34 -13.02 -6.84 -2.31
N PHE A 35 -14.30 -6.45 -2.42
CA PHE A 35 -15.35 -6.90 -1.50
C PHE A 35 -15.56 -8.41 -1.57
N LEU A 36 -15.61 -8.98 -2.78
CA LEU A 36 -15.65 -10.42 -3.01
C LEU A 36 -14.43 -11.12 -2.40
N MET A 37 -13.24 -10.58 -2.64
CA MET A 37 -11.97 -11.15 -2.16
C MET A 37 -11.85 -11.10 -0.63
N ASN A 38 -12.38 -10.04 -0.01
CA ASN A 38 -12.51 -9.92 1.43
C ASN A 38 -13.51 -10.94 2.01
N LYS A 39 -14.68 -11.12 1.36
CA LYS A 39 -15.69 -12.13 1.72
C LYS A 39 -15.16 -13.56 1.63
N VAL A 40 -14.32 -13.86 0.64
CA VAL A 40 -13.66 -15.17 0.46
C VAL A 40 -12.54 -15.39 1.49
N GLY A 41 -12.12 -14.35 2.22
CA GLY A 41 -11.10 -14.47 3.27
C GLY A 41 -9.67 -14.41 2.75
N VAL A 42 -9.44 -14.00 1.50
CA VAL A 42 -8.10 -13.87 0.92
C VAL A 42 -7.27 -12.82 1.68
N LEU A 43 -7.90 -11.72 2.12
CA LEU A 43 -7.24 -10.73 2.98
C LEU A 43 -6.81 -11.32 4.33
N ALA A 44 -7.62 -12.21 4.91
CA ALA A 44 -7.28 -12.91 6.15
C ALA A 44 -6.14 -13.93 5.92
N ALA A 45 -6.14 -14.64 4.80
CA ALA A 45 -5.05 -15.54 4.42
C ALA A 45 -3.74 -14.76 4.24
N LEU A 46 -3.79 -13.59 3.59
CA LEU A 46 -2.65 -12.69 3.45
C LEU A 46 -2.14 -12.22 4.82
N LYS A 47 -3.04 -11.87 5.75
CA LYS A 47 -2.68 -11.53 7.13
C LYS A 47 -1.89 -12.65 7.80
N VAL A 48 -2.37 -13.89 7.71
CA VAL A 48 -1.68 -15.05 8.30
C VAL A 48 -0.32 -15.32 7.64
N ALA A 49 -0.21 -15.13 6.33
CA ALA A 49 1.06 -15.27 5.60
C ALA A 49 2.08 -14.16 5.95
N LEU A 50 1.61 -12.93 6.19
CA LEU A 50 2.47 -11.79 6.55
C LEU A 50 2.87 -11.78 8.04
N ARG A 51 2.06 -12.37 8.93
CA ARG A 51 2.38 -12.50 10.36
C ARG A 51 3.82 -12.97 10.64
N PRO A 52 4.28 -14.12 10.14
CA PRO A 52 5.63 -14.59 10.43
C PRO A 52 6.71 -13.67 9.85
N VAL A 53 6.45 -12.97 8.74
CA VAL A 53 7.40 -12.02 8.15
C VAL A 53 7.54 -10.77 9.02
N VAL A 54 6.43 -10.25 9.55
CA VAL A 54 6.46 -9.03 10.36
C VAL A 54 6.93 -9.33 11.80
N GLU A 55 6.46 -10.41 12.42
CA GLU A 55 6.85 -10.76 13.78
C GLU A 55 8.26 -11.33 13.87
N LYS A 56 8.65 -12.27 12.99
CA LYS A 56 9.95 -12.95 13.11
C LYS A 56 11.08 -12.21 12.42
N TRP A 57 10.80 -11.54 11.30
CA TRP A 57 11.81 -10.85 10.50
C TRP A 57 11.98 -9.40 10.92
N PHE A 58 10.88 -8.71 11.26
CA PHE A 58 10.91 -7.32 11.73
C PHE A 58 10.74 -7.16 13.25
N GLY A 59 10.37 -8.20 14.00
CA GLY A 59 10.16 -8.07 15.45
C GLY A 59 9.01 -7.14 15.85
N MET A 60 8.12 -6.81 14.90
CA MET A 60 7.07 -5.80 15.09
C MET A 60 5.80 -6.43 15.69
N PRO A 61 4.97 -5.65 16.40
CA PRO A 61 3.71 -6.14 16.98
C PRO A 61 2.72 -6.57 15.89
N VAL A 62 1.85 -7.53 16.22
CA VAL A 62 0.79 -8.08 15.33
C VAL A 62 -0.08 -7.01 14.68
N ASP A 63 -0.24 -5.87 15.35
CA ASP A 63 -1.05 -4.74 14.88
C ASP A 63 -0.50 -4.17 13.54
N VAL A 64 0.82 -4.22 13.31
CA VAL A 64 1.44 -3.71 12.06
C VAL A 64 1.07 -4.57 10.86
N VAL A 65 0.82 -5.86 11.06
CA VAL A 65 0.34 -6.76 9.99
C VAL A 65 -1.01 -6.27 9.46
N ASP A 66 -1.88 -5.81 10.36
CA ASP A 66 -3.17 -5.25 9.97
C ASP A 66 -3.01 -3.98 9.14
N ALA A 67 -2.08 -3.09 9.50
CA ALA A 67 -1.79 -1.91 8.69
C ALA A 67 -1.29 -2.28 7.28
N ILE A 68 -0.40 -3.27 7.15
CA ILE A 68 0.12 -3.70 5.84
C ILE A 68 -0.97 -4.36 5.00
N VAL A 69 -1.85 -5.17 5.60
CA VAL A 69 -3.02 -5.73 4.89
C VAL A 69 -3.97 -4.61 4.48
N LEU A 70 -4.14 -3.60 5.31
CA LEU A 70 -4.97 -2.44 5.01
C LEU A 70 -4.36 -1.59 3.88
N CYS A 71 -3.04 -1.57 3.69
CA CYS A 71 -2.42 -0.93 2.53
C CYS A 71 -2.96 -1.49 1.21
N VAL A 72 -3.22 -2.81 1.15
CA VAL A 72 -3.78 -3.49 -0.02
C VAL A 72 -5.13 -2.93 -0.42
N ALA A 73 -5.95 -2.62 0.59
CA ALA A 73 -7.28 -2.06 0.39
C ALA A 73 -7.22 -0.54 0.16
N ARG A 74 -6.54 0.19 1.05
CA ARG A 74 -6.45 1.65 1.06
C ARG A 74 -5.25 2.12 1.89
N HIS A 75 -4.25 2.65 1.19
CA HIS A 75 -3.00 3.13 1.77
C HIS A 75 -3.17 4.22 2.85
N GLU A 76 -4.08 5.18 2.65
CA GLU A 76 -4.35 6.24 3.62
C GLU A 76 -4.85 5.71 4.98
N ALA A 77 -5.66 4.65 4.95
CA ALA A 77 -6.20 4.05 6.16
C ALA A 77 -5.10 3.32 6.94
N ALA A 78 -4.16 2.69 6.24
CA ALA A 78 -3.00 2.06 6.85
C ALA A 78 -2.08 3.08 7.54
N ALA A 79 -1.81 4.21 6.87
CA ALA A 79 -1.03 5.30 7.46
C ALA A 79 -1.66 5.82 8.76
N GLY A 80 -2.97 6.01 8.79
CA GLY A 80 -3.70 6.37 10.01
C GLY A 80 -3.57 5.33 11.11
N MET A 81 -3.55 4.04 10.77
CA MET A 81 -3.36 2.95 11.74
C MET A 81 -1.93 2.96 12.32
N LEU A 82 -0.91 3.17 11.49
CA LEU A 82 0.48 3.26 11.93
C LEU A 82 0.73 4.45 12.86
N ILE A 83 0.19 5.63 12.54
CA ILE A 83 0.32 6.82 13.39
C ILE A 83 -0.28 6.56 14.77
N ARG A 84 -1.47 5.95 14.85
CA ARG A 84 -2.10 5.62 16.14
C ARG A 84 -1.29 4.64 16.97
N MET A 85 -0.56 3.72 16.34
CA MET A 85 0.33 2.81 17.07
C MET A 85 1.63 3.48 17.53
N ALA A 86 2.17 4.39 16.72
CA ALA A 86 3.31 5.22 17.09
C ALA A 86 2.97 6.11 18.28
N ASP A 87 1.83 6.79 18.26
CA ASP A 87 1.33 7.62 19.37
C ASP A 87 1.06 6.81 20.64
N ALA A 88 0.63 5.55 20.49
CA ALA A 88 0.41 4.63 21.62
C ALA A 88 1.72 4.05 22.20
N GLY A 89 2.89 4.40 21.67
CA GLY A 89 4.19 3.88 22.11
C GLY A 89 4.38 2.38 21.87
N LYS A 90 3.57 1.78 20.98
CA LYS A 90 3.62 0.34 20.68
C LYS A 90 4.72 -0.03 19.67
N LEU A 91 5.26 0.95 18.96
CA LEU A 91 6.35 0.76 18.00
C LEU A 91 7.58 1.51 18.46
N ASP A 92 8.73 0.82 18.38
CA ASP A 92 10.03 1.45 18.51
C ASP A 92 10.33 2.38 17.33
N VAL A 93 11.21 3.37 17.50
CA VAL A 93 11.55 4.34 16.45
C VAL A 93 12.05 3.65 15.18
N PHE A 94 12.89 2.62 15.31
CA PHE A 94 13.39 1.86 14.15
C PHE A 94 12.27 1.08 13.45
N GLN A 95 11.30 0.57 14.21
CA GLN A 95 10.14 -0.14 13.67
C GLN A 95 9.19 0.81 12.94
N CYS A 96 8.95 2.01 13.48
CA CYS A 96 8.20 3.07 12.81
C CYS A 96 8.84 3.45 11.47
N MET A 97 10.15 3.65 11.44
CA MET A 97 10.87 3.99 10.19
C MET A 97 10.75 2.87 9.16
N ALA A 98 10.96 1.61 9.56
CA ALA A 98 10.81 0.47 8.66
C ALA A 98 9.36 0.30 8.18
N ALA A 99 8.36 0.50 9.04
CA ALA A 99 6.95 0.42 8.66
C ALA A 99 6.58 1.52 7.65
N VAL A 100 6.98 2.77 7.88
CA VAL A 100 6.74 3.88 6.95
C VAL A 100 7.47 3.66 5.62
N LEU A 101 8.73 3.22 5.67
CA LEU A 101 9.50 2.87 4.47
C LEU A 101 8.82 1.75 3.68
N LEU A 102 8.31 0.72 4.37
CA LEU A 102 7.52 -0.32 3.74
C LEU A 102 6.29 0.27 3.09
N THR A 103 5.48 1.06 3.79
CA THR A 103 4.27 1.64 3.17
C THR A 103 4.54 2.54 1.96
N THR A 104 5.68 3.24 1.92
CA THR A 104 6.00 4.13 0.78
C THR A 104 6.50 3.39 -0.46
N ILE A 105 7.27 2.31 -0.28
CA ILE A 105 7.82 1.51 -1.39
C ILE A 105 6.85 0.40 -1.81
N PHE A 106 6.06 -0.09 -0.87
CA PHE A 106 5.05 -1.11 -1.14
C PHE A 106 3.95 -0.48 -1.99
N VAL A 107 3.74 -1.00 -3.20
CA VAL A 107 2.70 -0.54 -4.13
C VAL A 107 1.54 -1.54 -4.18
N PRO A 108 0.66 -1.60 -3.17
CA PRO A 108 -0.47 -2.51 -3.21
C PRO A 108 -1.79 -1.75 -3.32
N CYS A 109 -2.01 -0.85 -4.28
CA CYS A 109 -3.37 -0.35 -4.45
C CYS A 109 -4.16 -1.43 -5.21
N PHE A 110 -5.16 -2.09 -4.60
CA PHE A 110 -6.02 -3.06 -5.30
C PHE A 110 -6.64 -2.45 -6.56
N ALA A 111 -7.00 -1.17 -6.51
CA ALA A 111 -7.45 -0.41 -7.67
C ALA A 111 -6.38 -0.34 -8.78
N ASN A 112 -5.09 -0.17 -8.41
CA ASN A 112 -3.98 -0.19 -9.35
C ASN A 112 -3.73 -1.59 -9.91
N ILE A 113 -3.81 -2.64 -9.09
CA ILE A 113 -3.65 -4.04 -9.53
C ILE A 113 -4.73 -4.40 -10.56
N VAL A 114 -5.99 -4.06 -10.27
CA VAL A 114 -7.12 -4.31 -11.18
C VAL A 114 -6.99 -3.47 -12.46
N ALA A 115 -6.60 -2.20 -12.36
CA ALA A 115 -6.37 -1.35 -13.52
C ALA A 115 -5.22 -1.87 -14.40
N MET A 116 -4.14 -2.37 -13.79
CA MET A 116 -3.00 -2.95 -14.50
C MET A 116 -3.36 -4.29 -15.16
N CYS A 117 -4.06 -5.18 -14.46
CA CYS A 117 -4.52 -6.45 -15.02
C CYS A 117 -5.43 -6.22 -16.23
N LYS A 118 -6.26 -5.16 -16.20
CA LYS A 118 -7.12 -4.79 -17.33
C LYS A 118 -6.34 -4.24 -18.54
N ARG A 119 -5.20 -3.56 -18.34
CA ARG A 119 -4.39 -2.96 -19.43
C ARG A 119 -3.33 -3.89 -20.01
N VAL A 120 -2.59 -4.62 -19.18
CA VAL A 120 -1.37 -5.37 -19.56
C VAL A 120 -1.60 -6.89 -19.57
N GLY A 121 -2.78 -7.33 -19.11
CA GLY A 121 -3.13 -8.74 -18.97
C GLY A 121 -2.81 -9.30 -17.58
N ILE A 122 -3.59 -10.31 -17.16
CA ILE A 122 -3.56 -10.85 -15.79
C ILE A 122 -2.17 -11.42 -15.43
N LYS A 123 -1.55 -12.17 -16.34
CA LYS A 123 -0.25 -12.83 -16.09
C LYS A 123 0.85 -11.82 -15.80
N THR A 124 0.95 -10.79 -16.64
CA THR A 124 1.99 -9.75 -16.55
C THR A 124 1.72 -8.81 -15.36
N GLY A 125 0.46 -8.44 -15.13
CA GLY A 125 0.07 -7.59 -14.00
C GLY A 125 0.40 -8.23 -12.65
N VAL A 126 0.06 -9.51 -12.47
CA VAL A 126 0.38 -10.25 -11.24
C VAL A 126 1.90 -10.39 -11.05
N ALA A 127 2.64 -10.70 -12.12
CA ALA A 127 4.10 -10.81 -12.05
C ALA A 127 4.77 -9.50 -11.61
N MET A 128 4.32 -8.36 -12.15
CA MET A 128 4.84 -7.05 -11.77
C MET A 128 4.54 -6.70 -10.30
N THR A 129 3.30 -6.92 -9.86
CA THR A 129 2.91 -6.67 -8.46
C THR A 129 3.72 -7.55 -7.50
N LEU A 130 3.91 -8.83 -7.84
CA LEU A 130 4.71 -9.73 -7.02
C LEU A 130 6.17 -9.29 -6.94
N ALA A 131 6.76 -8.89 -8.08
CA ALA A 131 8.14 -8.40 -8.12
C ALA A 131 8.33 -7.12 -7.29
N MET A 132 7.40 -6.17 -7.37
CA MET A 132 7.42 -4.95 -6.56
C MET A 132 7.28 -5.23 -5.07
N ASN A 133 6.38 -6.12 -4.69
CA ASN A 133 6.21 -6.50 -3.28
C ASN A 133 7.44 -7.24 -2.75
N ALA A 134 8.01 -8.15 -3.55
CA ALA A 134 9.22 -8.88 -3.18
C ALA A 134 10.42 -7.94 -2.99
N SER A 135 10.63 -6.98 -3.90
CA SER A 135 11.72 -6.01 -3.77
C SER A 135 11.50 -5.07 -2.58
N ALA A 136 10.26 -4.64 -2.31
CA ALA A 136 9.93 -3.82 -1.15
C ALA A 136 10.26 -4.55 0.15
N PHE A 137 9.79 -5.79 0.33
CA PHE A 137 10.12 -6.58 1.53
C PHE A 137 11.62 -6.81 1.67
N PHE A 138 12.33 -7.03 0.57
CA PHE A 138 13.78 -7.22 0.60
C PHE A 138 14.53 -5.96 1.06
N ILE A 139 14.23 -4.80 0.45
CA ILE A 139 14.88 -3.52 0.77
C ILE A 139 14.63 -3.14 2.23
N VAL A 140 13.38 -3.25 2.68
CA VAL A 140 13.00 -2.87 4.05
C VAL A 140 13.58 -3.86 5.06
N GLY A 141 13.61 -5.16 4.71
CA GLY A 141 14.21 -6.19 5.56
C GLY A 141 15.71 -5.96 5.76
N VAL A 142 16.44 -5.66 4.68
CA VAL A 142 17.86 -5.28 4.76
C VAL A 142 18.04 -4.01 5.58
N PHE A 143 17.22 -2.98 5.34
CA PHE A 143 17.29 -1.73 6.10
C PHE A 143 17.08 -1.94 7.60
N TYR A 144 16.07 -2.73 8.00
CA TYR A 144 15.82 -3.04 9.40
C TYR A 144 16.96 -3.85 10.03
N TRP A 145 17.50 -4.84 9.32
CA TRP A 145 18.66 -5.61 9.79
C TRP A 145 19.90 -4.74 9.99
N VAL A 146 20.15 -3.81 9.07
CA VAL A 146 21.26 -2.84 9.19
C VAL A 146 21.06 -1.94 10.41
N LEU A 147 19.83 -1.47 10.68
CA LEU A 147 19.52 -0.68 11.87
C LEU A 147 19.70 -1.47 13.17
N VAL A 148 19.25 -2.72 13.22
CA VAL A 148 19.45 -3.60 14.38
C VAL A 148 20.93 -3.87 14.63
N PHE A 149 21.71 -4.11 13.56
CA PHE A 149 23.16 -4.28 13.65
C PHE A 149 23.85 -3.02 14.16
N LEU A 150 23.49 -1.84 13.63
CA LEU A 150 23.98 -0.54 14.12
C LEU A 150 23.64 -0.32 15.60
N ARG A 151 22.43 -0.70 16.04
CA ARG A 151 22.05 -0.63 17.47
C ARG A 151 22.93 -1.54 18.33
N GLY A 152 23.28 -2.73 17.85
CA GLY A 152 24.17 -3.67 18.54
C GLY A 152 25.65 -3.26 18.55
N VAL A 153 26.07 -2.37 17.64
CA VAL A 153 27.44 -1.78 17.61
C VAL A 153 27.56 -0.55 18.52
N ILE A 154 26.44 0.08 18.86
CA ILE A 154 26.36 1.34 19.64
C ILE A 154 26.00 1.11 21.13
N SER A 155 25.61 -0.10 21.53
CA SER A 155 25.50 -0.54 22.95
C SER A 155 26.70 -1.37 23.37
#